data_AF-A0A378MUV2-F1
#
_entry.id   AF-A0A378MUV2-F1
#
_cell.length_a   1.000
_cell.length_b   1.000
_cell.length_c   1.000
_cell.angle_alpha   90.00
_cell.angle_beta   90.00
_cell.angle_gamma   90.00
#
_symmetry.space_group_name_H-M   'P 1'
#
loop_
_entity.id
_entity.type
_entity.pdbx_description
1 polymer ?
#
loop_
_entity_poly.entity_id
_entity_poly.type
_entity_poly.pdbx_seq_one_letter_code
_entity_poly.pdbx_strand_id
1 'polypeptide(L)'
;MKKQITRRQFLQGSALAAGFATVPTPLLAAERPQLNIPPLMDIGRGKPVRLDLRPAQTQFDKGKLVDVWGVNGQYLAPTVRVKSGDFVKLTYLNNLPQKISMNIQGLQASSEMIGTVHRSLDPKVAGRRLFLSINRLVLVGITPIQCSTRHSKCIVA
;
A
#
# COMPACT_ATOMS: atom_id res chain seq x y z
N MET A 1 -25.28 -63.83 -20.59
CA MET A 1 -25.51 -64.11 -19.15
C MET A 1 -26.21 -62.91 -18.52
N LYS A 2 -27.48 -63.03 -18.11
CA LYS A 2 -28.23 -61.96 -17.42
C LYS A 2 -27.88 -61.99 -15.93
N LYS A 3 -27.14 -60.99 -15.45
CA LYS A 3 -26.76 -60.86 -14.04
C LYS A 3 -27.99 -60.38 -13.25
N GLN A 4 -28.63 -61.28 -12.51
CA GLN A 4 -29.82 -60.97 -11.70
C GLN A 4 -29.39 -60.18 -10.45
N ILE A 5 -29.92 -58.96 -10.27
CA ILE A 5 -29.62 -58.12 -9.11
C ILE A 5 -30.48 -58.57 -7.92
N THR A 6 -29.84 -58.88 -6.79
CA THR A 6 -30.55 -59.30 -5.57
C THR A 6 -31.10 -58.10 -4.82
N ARG A 7 -32.27 -58.23 -4.16
CA ARG A 7 -32.91 -57.14 -3.37
C ARG A 7 -31.97 -56.46 -2.37
N ARG A 8 -31.06 -57.21 -1.75
CA ARG A 8 -30.02 -56.67 -0.84
C ARG A 8 -29.00 -55.79 -1.57
N GLN A 9 -28.57 -56.19 -2.76
CA GLN A 9 -27.62 -55.41 -3.58
C GLN A 9 -28.26 -54.11 -4.07
N PHE A 10 -29.56 -54.13 -4.37
CA PHE A 10 -30.31 -52.92 -4.72
C PHE A 10 -30.41 -51.96 -3.52
N LEU A 11 -30.79 -52.46 -2.34
CA LEU A 11 -30.90 -51.65 -1.12
C LEU A 11 -29.55 -51.11 -0.63
N GLN A 12 -28.49 -51.90 -0.72
CA GLN A 12 -27.14 -51.47 -0.39
C GLN A 12 -26.61 -50.44 -1.40
N GLY A 13 -26.89 -50.63 -2.69
CA GLY A 13 -26.52 -49.69 -3.73
C GLY A 13 -27.21 -48.33 -3.60
N SER A 14 -28.51 -48.32 -3.31
CA SER A 14 -29.28 -47.08 -3.13
C SER A 14 -28.88 -46.32 -1.86
N ALA A 15 -28.59 -47.02 -0.76
CA ALA A 15 -28.10 -46.40 0.48
C ALA A 15 -26.75 -45.70 0.28
N LEU A 16 -25.83 -46.32 -0.45
CA LEU A 16 -24.54 -45.70 -0.78
C LEU A 16 -24.71 -44.48 -1.69
N ALA A 17 -25.54 -44.59 -2.73
CA ALA A 17 -25.82 -43.46 -3.63
C ALA A 17 -26.45 -42.27 -2.90
N ALA A 18 -27.38 -42.52 -1.97
CA ALA A 18 -27.96 -41.47 -1.14
C ALA A 18 -26.93 -40.80 -0.20
N GLY A 19 -26.01 -41.59 0.38
CA GLY A 19 -24.94 -41.05 1.23
C GLY A 19 -24.00 -40.09 0.49
N PHE A 20 -23.67 -40.38 -0.78
CA PHE A 20 -22.87 -39.48 -1.62
C PHE A 20 -23.62 -38.20 -2.02
N ALA A 21 -24.94 -38.28 -2.21
CA ALA A 21 -25.76 -37.12 -2.56
C ALA A 21 -25.89 -36.10 -1.41
N THR A 22 -25.71 -36.54 -0.16
CA THR A 22 -25.75 -35.67 1.03
C THR A 22 -24.39 -35.10 1.42
N VAL A 23 -23.31 -35.41 0.70
CA VAL A 23 -22.00 -34.81 1.00
C VAL A 23 -22.10 -33.32 0.71
N PRO A 24 -21.97 -32.45 1.73
CA PRO A 24 -22.02 -31.01 1.50
C PRO A 24 -20.88 -30.65 0.54
N THR A 25 -21.23 -29.98 -0.56
CA THR A 25 -20.20 -29.41 -1.44
C THR A 25 -19.40 -28.42 -0.61
N PRO A 26 -18.06 -28.50 -0.59
CA PRO A 26 -17.27 -27.47 0.05
C PRO A 26 -17.57 -26.15 -0.67
N LEU A 27 -18.21 -25.22 0.04
CA LEU A 27 -18.34 -23.84 -0.39
C LEU A 27 -16.91 -23.29 -0.47
N LEU A 28 -16.40 -23.14 -1.70
CA LEU A 28 -15.15 -22.43 -1.97
C LEU A 28 -15.35 -20.97 -1.57
N ALA A 29 -14.98 -20.63 -0.35
CA ALA A 29 -14.83 -19.25 0.06
C ALA A 29 -13.68 -18.64 -0.77
N ALA A 30 -13.95 -17.52 -1.44
CA ALA A 30 -12.92 -16.77 -2.14
C ALA A 30 -11.79 -16.41 -1.17
N GLU A 31 -10.59 -16.92 -1.43
CA GLU A 31 -9.41 -16.65 -0.62
C GLU A 31 -9.04 -15.17 -0.79
N ARG A 32 -9.27 -14.36 0.25
CA ARG A 32 -8.94 -12.92 0.23
C ARG A 32 -7.49 -12.74 0.65
N PRO A 33 -6.68 -11.98 -0.11
CA PRO A 33 -5.31 -11.67 0.30
C PRO A 33 -5.32 -10.86 1.61
N GLN A 34 -4.32 -11.09 2.47
CA GLN A 34 -4.13 -10.30 3.68
C GLN A 34 -3.78 -8.85 3.32
N LEU A 35 -4.35 -7.89 4.05
CA LEU A 35 -4.08 -6.47 3.83
C LEU A 35 -2.65 -6.14 4.29
N ASN A 36 -1.86 -5.54 3.40
CA ASN A 36 -0.55 -5.02 3.75
C ASN A 36 -0.70 -3.66 4.46
N ILE A 37 -0.32 -3.60 5.73
CA ILE A 37 -0.37 -2.37 6.53
C ILE A 37 1.03 -1.73 6.51
N PRO A 38 1.16 -0.48 6.00
CA PRO A 38 2.44 0.21 5.99
C PRO A 38 3.02 0.38 7.40
N PRO A 39 4.34 0.38 7.55
CA PRO A 39 4.98 0.55 8.85
C PRO A 39 4.69 1.95 9.41
N LEU A 40 4.38 2.00 10.71
CA LEU A 40 4.17 3.23 11.45
C LEU A 40 5.51 3.79 11.91
N MET A 41 5.80 5.04 11.55
CA MET A 41 6.93 5.80 12.06
C MET A 41 6.43 6.83 13.05
N ASP A 42 6.66 6.59 14.35
CA ASP A 42 6.32 7.55 15.41
C ASP A 42 7.46 8.55 15.61
N ILE A 43 7.17 9.82 15.31
CA ILE A 43 8.17 10.87 15.29
C ILE A 43 8.02 11.72 16.55
N GLY A 44 8.96 11.54 17.47
CA GLY A 44 9.13 12.44 18.62
C GLY A 44 9.70 13.80 18.20
N ARG A 45 9.65 14.77 19.11
CA ARG A 45 10.15 16.15 18.92
C ARG A 45 11.51 16.20 18.22
N GLY A 46 11.56 16.86 17.07
CA GLY A 46 12.80 17.21 16.37
C GLY A 46 13.52 16.05 15.67
N LYS A 47 12.98 14.82 15.69
CA LYS A 47 13.60 13.71 14.94
C LYS A 47 13.43 13.92 13.43
N PRO A 48 14.53 13.92 12.64
CA PRO A 48 14.42 14.07 11.20
C PRO A 48 13.86 12.80 10.58
N VAL A 49 12.88 12.96 9.70
CA VAL A 49 12.28 11.88 8.92
C VAL A 49 12.84 11.93 7.51
N ARG A 50 13.29 10.78 7.01
CA ARG A 50 13.82 10.65 5.65
C ARG A 50 12.90 9.75 4.84
N LEU A 51 12.37 10.32 3.76
CA LEU A 51 11.51 9.63 2.80
C LEU A 51 12.27 9.52 1.49
N ASP A 52 12.75 8.31 1.17
CA ASP A 52 13.49 8.04 -0.05
C ASP A 52 12.56 7.45 -1.10
N LEU A 53 12.25 8.22 -2.14
CA LEU A 53 11.45 7.77 -3.26
C LEU A 53 12.31 6.97 -4.21
N ARG A 54 12.01 5.69 -4.38
CA ARG A 54 12.77 4.78 -5.22
C ARG A 54 11.87 3.74 -5.88
N PRO A 55 12.30 3.14 -7.01
CA PRO A 55 11.63 1.99 -7.56
C PRO A 55 11.66 0.83 -6.55
N ALA A 56 10.56 0.09 -6.47
CA ALA A 56 10.41 -1.09 -5.64
C ALA A 56 9.63 -2.15 -6.43
N GLN A 57 9.68 -3.40 -5.98
CA GLN A 57 8.86 -4.47 -6.52
C GLN A 57 7.88 -4.93 -5.46
N THR A 58 6.63 -5.09 -5.85
CA THR A 58 5.59 -5.63 -4.96
C THR A 58 4.80 -6.70 -5.68
N GLN A 59 4.25 -7.61 -4.89
CA GLN A 59 3.38 -8.67 -5.37
C GLN A 59 1.94 -8.30 -5.00
N PHE A 60 1.12 -7.96 -5.99
CA PHE A 60 -0.32 -7.75 -5.77
C PHE A 60 -1.09 -9.07 -5.83
N ASP A 61 -0.71 -9.94 -6.77
CA ASP A 61 -1.28 -11.28 -6.96
C ASP A 61 -0.20 -12.35 -6.74
N LYS A 62 -0.57 -13.48 -6.13
CA LYS A 62 0.33 -14.61 -5.91
C LYS A 62 1.06 -14.98 -7.22
N GLY A 63 2.39 -14.93 -7.20
CA GLY A 63 3.26 -15.29 -8.34
C GLY A 63 3.64 -14.15 -9.30
N LYS A 64 3.07 -12.94 -9.18
CA LYS A 64 3.37 -11.83 -10.11
C LYS A 64 4.05 -10.65 -9.41
N LEU A 65 5.32 -10.43 -9.71
CA LEU A 65 6.04 -9.22 -9.30
C LEU A 65 5.73 -8.08 -10.27
N VAL A 66 5.42 -6.91 -9.72
CA VAL A 66 5.15 -5.68 -10.48
C VAL A 66 6.10 -4.60 -10.00
N ASP A 67 6.72 -3.91 -10.96
CA ASP A 67 7.52 -2.71 -10.69
C ASP A 67 6.60 -1.56 -10.29
N VAL A 68 6.86 -1.00 -9.12
CA VAL A 68 6.11 0.10 -8.54
C VAL A 68 7.06 1.18 -8.07
N TRP A 69 6.55 2.40 -7.90
CA TRP A 69 7.27 3.44 -7.19
C TRP A 69 6.79 3.49 -5.76
N GLY A 70 7.74 3.62 -4.86
CA GLY A 70 7.52 3.49 -3.44
C GLY A 70 8.40 4.42 -2.64
N VAL A 71 8.21 4.40 -1.32
CA VAL A 71 9.06 5.14 -0.39
C VAL A 71 9.78 4.14 0.50
N ASN A 72 11.07 4.36 0.71
CA ASN A 72 11.94 3.49 1.50
C ASN A 72 11.93 2.02 1.00
N GLY A 73 11.60 1.79 -0.28
CA GLY A 73 11.64 0.47 -0.93
C GLY A 73 10.41 -0.39 -0.68
N GLN A 74 9.34 0.19 -0.15
CA GLN A 74 8.05 -0.46 -0.02
C GLN A 74 7.05 0.19 -0.96
N TYR A 75 6.03 -0.57 -1.39
CA TYR A 75 4.88 0.02 -2.05
C TYR A 75 4.17 0.96 -1.07
N LEU A 76 3.88 2.20 -1.50
CA LEU A 76 3.37 3.31 -0.69
C LEU A 76 4.39 3.94 0.26
N ALA A 77 3.97 5.02 0.93
CA ALA A 77 4.74 5.66 1.99
C ALA A 77 4.49 5.00 3.36
N PRO A 78 5.49 5.04 4.26
CA PRO A 78 5.25 4.70 5.66
C PRO A 78 4.27 5.70 6.29
N THR A 79 3.46 5.22 7.22
CA THR A 79 2.56 6.09 7.97
C THR A 79 3.37 6.89 8.98
N VAL A 80 3.51 8.20 8.76
CA VAL A 80 4.24 9.08 9.68
C VAL A 80 3.26 9.62 10.72
N ARG A 81 3.47 9.25 11.98
CA ARG A 81 2.70 9.78 13.10
C ARG A 81 3.47 10.89 13.77
N VAL A 82 2.80 12.02 13.96
CA VAL A 82 3.35 13.21 14.62
C VAL A 82 2.31 13.74 15.59
N LYS A 83 2.76 14.31 16.71
CA LYS A 83 1.88 14.96 17.69
C LYS A 83 1.65 16.43 17.33
N SER A 84 0.44 16.92 17.62
CA SER A 84 0.13 18.34 17.42
C SER A 84 1.05 19.20 18.29
N GLY A 85 1.65 20.23 17.68
CA GLY A 85 2.61 21.12 18.33
C GLY A 85 4.07 20.65 18.31
N ASP A 86 4.35 19.42 17.84
CA ASP A 86 5.73 18.98 17.63
C ASP A 86 6.27 19.50 16.29
N PHE A 87 7.56 19.84 16.28
CA PHE A 87 8.31 20.23 15.09
C PHE A 87 8.96 19.00 14.46
N VAL A 88 8.75 18.81 13.15
CA VAL A 88 9.33 17.68 12.41
C VAL A 88 10.06 18.19 11.17
N LYS A 89 11.29 17.70 11.01
CA LYS A 89 12.10 17.94 9.80
C LYS A 89 11.91 16.77 8.84
N LEU A 90 11.11 16.98 7.80
CA LEU A 90 10.87 16.01 6.74
C LEU A 90 11.84 16.25 5.58
N THR A 91 12.55 15.20 5.17
CA THR A 91 13.50 15.25 4.06
C THR A 91 13.08 14.28 2.98
N TYR A 92 12.76 14.80 1.80
CA TYR A 92 12.45 14.00 0.62
C TYR A 92 13.70 13.81 -0.25
N LEU A 93 13.94 12.57 -0.66
CA LEU A 93 15.00 12.21 -1.59
C LEU A 93 14.34 11.59 -2.82
N ASN A 94 14.56 12.17 -3.99
CA ASN A 94 14.03 11.64 -5.24
C ASN A 94 15.09 10.78 -5.94
N ASN A 95 15.02 9.46 -5.77
CA ASN A 95 15.83 8.49 -6.52
C ASN A 95 15.05 7.89 -7.71
N LEU A 96 13.93 8.49 -8.12
CA LEU A 96 13.21 8.12 -9.32
C LEU A 96 13.83 8.81 -10.55
N PRO A 97 13.65 8.25 -11.77
CA PRO A 97 14.16 8.85 -13.00
C PRO A 97 13.37 10.09 -13.44
N GLN A 98 12.24 10.39 -12.79
CA GLN A 98 11.36 11.49 -13.15
C GLN A 98 11.35 12.60 -12.11
N LYS A 99 11.06 13.81 -12.57
CA LYS A 99 10.82 14.98 -11.72
C LYS A 99 9.44 14.87 -11.07
N ILE A 100 9.40 15.04 -9.75
CA ILE A 100 8.19 14.85 -8.95
C ILE A 100 7.92 16.04 -8.04
N SER A 101 6.70 16.20 -7.57
CA SER A 101 6.33 17.13 -6.48
C SER A 101 5.48 16.39 -5.46
N MET A 102 5.68 16.70 -4.17
CA MET A 102 5.07 15.97 -3.06
C MET A 102 4.21 16.90 -2.20
N ASN A 103 2.94 16.58 -2.02
CA ASN A 103 2.01 17.36 -1.21
C ASN A 103 1.40 16.50 -0.10
N ILE A 104 1.33 17.03 1.13
CA ILE A 104 0.62 16.40 2.23
C ILE A 104 -0.78 17.01 2.27
N GLN A 105 -1.80 16.22 1.93
CA GLN A 105 -3.18 16.71 1.96
C GLN A 105 -3.61 17.00 3.39
N GLY A 106 -4.43 18.04 3.62
CA GLY A 106 -4.95 18.34 4.95
C GLY A 106 -3.92 18.83 5.98
N LEU A 107 -2.66 19.02 5.59
CA LEU A 107 -1.65 19.65 6.44
C LEU A 107 -1.86 21.17 6.48
N GLN A 108 -2.11 21.72 7.66
CA GLN A 108 -2.12 23.17 7.86
C GLN A 108 -0.69 23.68 8.05
N ALA A 109 -0.05 24.04 6.95
CA ALA A 109 1.29 24.62 6.95
C ALA A 109 1.34 25.80 5.97
N SER A 110 2.34 26.69 6.13
CA SER A 110 2.61 27.73 5.13
C SER A 110 2.79 27.10 3.74
N SER A 111 2.34 27.80 2.70
CA SER A 111 2.44 27.34 1.30
C SER A 111 3.87 27.06 0.87
N GLU A 112 4.85 27.73 1.48
CA GLU A 112 6.27 27.47 1.28
C GLU A 112 6.72 26.09 1.78
N MET A 113 6.07 25.59 2.83
CA MET A 113 6.37 24.28 3.45
C MET A 113 5.54 23.15 2.85
N ILE A 114 4.75 23.44 1.80
CA ILE A 114 3.96 22.46 1.08
C ILE A 114 4.58 22.28 -0.29
N GLY A 115 4.83 21.02 -0.70
CA GLY A 115 5.34 20.79 -2.04
C GLY A 115 4.23 20.98 -3.07
N THR A 116 4.37 22.05 -3.85
CA THR A 116 3.56 22.37 -5.01
C THR A 116 4.34 22.06 -6.29
N VAL A 117 3.75 22.25 -7.47
CA VAL A 117 4.44 22.07 -8.76
C VAL A 117 5.71 22.93 -8.86
N HIS A 118 5.70 24.12 -8.24
CA HIS A 118 6.85 25.02 -8.15
C HIS A 118 7.96 24.48 -7.24
N ARG A 119 7.63 23.59 -6.30
CA ARG A 119 8.53 22.90 -5.35
C ARG A 119 8.74 21.45 -5.80
N SER A 120 9.20 21.28 -7.03
CA SER A 120 9.48 19.96 -7.58
C SER A 120 10.91 19.49 -7.25
N LEU A 121 11.02 18.21 -6.96
CA LEU A 121 12.25 17.47 -6.72
C LEU A 121 12.76 16.95 -8.06
N ASP A 122 13.92 17.45 -8.46
CA ASP A 122 14.63 16.90 -9.61
C ASP A 122 15.15 15.49 -9.28
N PRO A 123 15.35 14.61 -10.27
CA PRO A 123 15.94 13.28 -10.07
C PRO A 123 17.28 13.38 -9.33
N LYS A 124 17.69 12.33 -8.60
CA LYS A 124 18.95 12.30 -7.83
C LYS A 124 20.19 12.76 -8.62
N VAL A 125 20.21 12.50 -9.92
CA VAL A 125 21.27 12.95 -10.85
C VAL A 125 21.44 14.47 -10.84
N ALA A 126 20.38 15.23 -10.52
CA ALA A 126 20.36 16.69 -10.44
C ALA A 126 20.63 17.25 -9.03
N GLY A 127 20.96 16.42 -8.04
CA GLY A 127 21.53 16.85 -6.75
C GLY A 127 20.62 17.61 -5.78
N ARG A 128 19.35 17.86 -6.12
CA ARG A 128 18.46 18.72 -5.33
C ARG A 128 17.73 17.93 -4.22
N ARG A 129 17.94 18.33 -2.96
CA ARG A 129 17.21 17.80 -1.79
C ARG A 129 16.24 18.84 -1.28
N LEU A 130 14.99 18.47 -1.03
CA LEU A 130 14.01 19.36 -0.40
C LEU A 130 13.91 19.03 1.08
N PHE A 131 14.22 20.02 1.91
CA PHE A 131 14.00 19.98 3.35
C PHE A 131 12.74 20.75 3.67
N LEU A 132 11.80 20.10 4.32
CA LEU A 132 10.57 20.71 4.81
C LEU A 132 10.61 20.62 6.34
N SER A 133 10.85 21.75 6.97
CA SER A 133 10.74 21.87 8.43
C SER A 133 9.33 22.34 8.73
N ILE A 134 8.50 21.51 9.35
CA ILE A 134 7.13 21.90 9.68
C ILE A 134 7.09 22.29 11.15
N ASN A 135 6.89 23.59 11.41
CA ASN A 135 6.92 24.15 12.76
C ASN A 135 5.59 24.01 13.51
N ARG A 136 4.49 23.69 12.81
CA ARG A 136 3.19 23.45 13.43
C ARG A 136 2.44 22.43 12.59
N LEU A 137 2.53 21.16 12.96
CA LEU A 137 1.76 20.11 12.31
C LEU A 137 0.37 20.06 12.92
N VAL A 138 -0.62 20.60 12.21
CA VAL A 138 -2.03 20.29 12.48
C VAL A 138 -2.49 19.40 11.34
N LEU A 139 -2.41 18.09 11.55
CA LEU A 139 -3.01 17.10 10.67
C LEU A 139 -4.45 16.85 11.09
N VAL A 140 -5.35 16.89 10.12
CA VAL A 140 -6.73 16.45 10.31
C VAL A 140 -6.80 14.98 9.95
N GLY A 141 -6.57 14.09 10.93
CA GLY A 141 -6.67 12.65 10.75
C GLY A 141 -5.53 12.00 9.94
N ILE A 142 -5.79 10.80 9.40
CA ILE A 142 -4.86 10.09 8.52
C ILE A 142 -4.96 10.74 7.13
N THR A 143 -3.92 11.46 6.74
CA THR A 143 -3.89 12.22 5.48
C THR A 143 -2.88 11.66 4.50
N PRO A 144 -3.23 11.53 3.21
CA PRO A 144 -2.32 10.97 2.23
C PRO A 144 -1.26 11.96 1.73
N ILE A 145 -0.08 11.45 1.40
CA ILE A 145 1.02 12.22 0.80
C ILE A 145 0.99 12.03 -0.71
N GLN A 146 0.31 12.90 -1.45
CA GLN A 146 0.17 12.74 -2.90
C GLN A 146 1.41 13.21 -3.69
N CYS A 147 1.84 12.39 -4.66
CA CYS A 147 2.87 12.74 -5.62
C CYS A 147 2.25 13.20 -6.94
N SER A 148 2.73 14.32 -7.48
CA SER A 148 2.33 14.83 -8.79
C SER A 148 3.55 14.92 -9.72
N THR A 149 3.44 14.29 -10.89
CA THR A 149 4.42 14.40 -11.98
C THR A 149 3.80 15.14 -13.17
N ARG A 150 4.64 15.65 -14.08
CA ARG A 150 4.16 16.37 -15.28
C ARG A 150 3.26 15.49 -16.19
N HIS A 151 3.41 14.17 -16.16
CA HIS A 151 2.73 13.24 -17.07
C HIS A 151 1.76 12.26 -16.38
N SER A 152 1.66 12.26 -15.05
CA SER A 152 0.74 11.39 -14.29
C SER A 152 0.70 11.72 -12.79
N LYS A 153 -0.45 11.49 -12.13
CA LYS A 153 -0.55 11.48 -10.66
C LYS A 153 -0.05 10.12 -10.15
N CYS A 154 0.94 10.14 -9.26
CA CYS A 154 1.31 8.95 -8.50
C CYS A 154 0.70 9.08 -7.11
N ILE A 155 -0.26 8.22 -6.78
CA ILE A 155 -0.77 8.17 -5.42
C ILE A 155 0.31 7.52 -4.57
N VAL A 156 0.85 8.31 -3.64
CA VAL A 156 1.59 7.80 -2.50
C VAL A 156 0.60 7.99 -1.33
N ALA A 157 0.29 6.90 -0.63
CA ALA A 157 -0.77 6.89 0.39
C ALA A 157 -0.42 7.74 1.61
#